data_AF-A0AA46SDP7-F1
#
_entry.id   AF-A0AA46SDP7-F1
#
_cell.length_a   1.000
_cell.length_b   1.000
_cell.length_c   1.000
_cell.angle_alpha   90.00
_cell.angle_beta   90.00
_cell.angle_gamma   90.00
#
_symmetry.space_group_name_H-M   'P 1'
#
loop_
_entity.id
_entity.type
_entity.pdbx_description
1 polymer ?
#
loop_
_entity_poly.entity_id
_entity_poly.type
_entity_poly.pdbx_seq_one_letter_code
_entity_poly.pdbx_strand_id
1 'polypeptide(L)'
;MVIKECKKSDHFILSINALLRRLPQSHPKRGLIEGDLAKRKAGVRGEEAVDYFLKDLPGFILLKDIRHSNGTGDFYQIDVLLMCSNFLLILEIKNISGTI
;
A
#
# COMPACT_ATOMS: atom_id res chain seq x y z
N MET A 1 3.63 2.34 -19.45
CA MET A 1 2.15 2.33 -19.54
C MET A 1 1.60 1.66 -18.28
N VAL A 2 0.78 2.38 -17.49
CA VAL A 2 0.10 1.80 -16.32
C VAL A 2 -1.21 1.18 -16.81
N ILE A 3 -1.39 -0.12 -16.61
CA ILE A 3 -2.60 -0.84 -17.07
C ILE A 3 -3.60 -1.02 -15.93
N LYS A 4 -3.13 -1.01 -14.68
CA LYS A 4 -3.95 -1.06 -13.48
C LYS A 4 -3.41 -0.10 -12.44
N GLU A 5 -4.22 0.88 -12.06
CA GLU A 5 -3.88 1.82 -10.99
C GLU A 5 -4.09 1.21 -9.61
N CYS A 6 -3.28 1.68 -8.65
CA CYS A 6 -3.44 1.36 -7.24
C CYS A 6 -4.75 2.00 -6.74
N LYS A 7 -5.65 1.21 -6.14
CA LYS A 7 -6.90 1.78 -5.61
C LYS A 7 -6.59 2.50 -4.30
N LYS A 8 -6.31 3.80 -4.36
CA LYS A 8 -6.07 4.67 -3.19
C LYS A 8 -7.31 4.96 -2.34
N SER A 9 -8.29 4.07 -2.31
CA SER A 9 -9.43 4.16 -1.40
C SER A 9 -9.11 3.42 -0.11
N ASP A 10 -8.23 3.96 0.72
CA ASP A 10 -7.99 3.41 2.05
C ASP A 10 -9.16 3.79 2.98
N HIS A 11 -10.31 3.15 2.73
CA HIS A 11 -11.53 3.24 3.52
C HIS A 11 -11.25 2.94 5.00
N PHE A 12 -10.21 2.16 5.29
CA PHE A 12 -9.82 1.84 6.64
C PHE A 12 -9.18 3.05 7.34
N ILE A 13 -8.28 3.80 6.68
CA ILE A 13 -7.78 5.08 7.20
C ILE A 13 -8.94 6.04 7.49
N LEU A 14 -9.89 6.19 6.56
CA LEU A 14 -11.07 7.04 6.77
C LEU A 14 -11.89 6.58 7.98
N SER A 15 -12.10 5.27 8.11
CA SER A 15 -12.86 4.67 9.22
C SER A 15 -12.16 4.87 10.57
N ILE A 16 -10.84 4.67 10.64
CA ILE A 16 -10.07 4.92 11.86
C ILE A 16 -10.07 6.40 12.25
N ASN A 17 -9.90 7.31 11.29
CA ASN A 17 -9.99 8.74 11.60
C ASN A 17 -11.39 9.10 12.15
N ALA A 18 -12.45 8.53 11.58
CA ALA A 18 -13.81 8.72 12.09
C ALA A 18 -13.98 8.16 13.52
N LEU A 19 -13.39 7.00 13.82
CA LEU A 19 -13.38 6.42 15.15
C LEU A 19 -12.64 7.31 16.16
N LEU A 20 -11.43 7.77 15.83
CA LEU A 20 -10.61 8.61 16.72
C LEU A 20 -11.25 9.97 17.03
N ARG A 21 -12.07 10.52 16.12
CA ARG A 21 -12.87 11.73 16.41
C ARG A 21 -13.96 11.50 17.44
N ARG A 22 -14.48 10.28 17.55
CA ARG A 22 -15.58 9.92 18.46
C ARG A 22 -15.09 9.32 19.79
N LEU A 23 -13.84 8.87 19.83
CA LEU A 23 -13.26 8.22 21.01
C LEU A 23 -12.76 9.28 22.01
N PRO A 24 -13.10 9.16 23.32
CA PRO A 24 -12.54 10.04 24.34
C PRO A 24 -11.01 10.03 24.34
N GLN A 25 -10.41 11.18 24.67
CA GLN A 25 -8.94 11.30 24.73
C GLN A 25 -8.32 10.38 25.79
N SER A 26 -9.03 10.14 26.90
CA SER A 26 -8.61 9.26 28.00
C SER A 26 -8.83 7.77 27.72
N HIS A 27 -9.35 7.39 26.56
CA HIS A 27 -9.67 5.99 26.28
C HIS A 27 -8.39 5.14 26.23
N PRO A 28 -8.29 4.02 26.98
CA PRO A 28 -7.04 3.27 27.14
C PRO A 28 -6.48 2.70 25.81
N LYS A 29 -7.35 2.40 24.84
CA LYS A 29 -6.94 1.90 23.51
C LYS A 29 -6.61 3.00 22.49
N ARG A 30 -6.74 4.28 22.85
CA ARG A 30 -6.57 5.38 21.87
C ARG A 30 -5.17 5.38 21.26
N GLY A 31 -4.13 5.28 22.09
CA GLY A 31 -2.74 5.25 21.61
C GLY A 31 -2.44 4.08 20.67
N LEU A 32 -3.04 2.90 20.92
CA LEU A 32 -2.94 1.76 20.01
C LEU A 32 -3.53 2.09 18.63
N ILE A 33 -4.74 2.66 18.60
CA ILE A 33 -5.44 3.03 17.37
C ILE A 33 -4.68 4.12 16.61
N GLU A 34 -4.11 5.10 17.31
CA GLU A 34 -3.26 6.15 16.71
C GLU A 34 -1.97 5.57 16.12
N GLY A 35 -1.35 4.58 16.79
CA GLY A 35 -0.20 3.84 16.28
C GLY A 35 -0.53 3.07 14.99
N ASP A 36 -1.68 2.37 14.95
CA ASP A 36 -2.13 1.66 13.75
C ASP A 36 -2.43 2.62 12.59
N LEU A 37 -3.03 3.78 12.88
CA LEU A 37 -3.24 4.83 11.91
C LEU A 37 -1.92 5.35 11.34
N ALA A 38 -0.93 5.58 12.19
CA ALA A 38 0.39 6.07 11.79
C ALA A 38 1.10 5.07 10.87
N LYS A 39 1.10 3.78 11.22
CA LYS A 39 1.68 2.70 10.39
C LYS A 39 1.05 2.64 9.01
N ARG A 40 -0.29 2.71 8.92
CA ARG A 40 -1.00 2.67 7.64
C ARG A 40 -0.73 3.90 6.78
N LYS A 41 -0.74 5.09 7.40
CA LYS A 41 -0.34 6.32 6.70
C LYS A 41 1.11 6.27 6.20
N ALA A 42 2.01 5.63 6.93
CA ALA A 42 3.37 5.40 6.46
C ALA A 42 3.40 4.46 5.26
N GLY A 43 2.65 3.35 5.28
CA GLY A 43 2.49 2.45 4.13
C GLY A 43 2.04 3.18 2.87
N VAL A 44 0.93 3.93 2.95
CA VAL A 44 0.40 4.73 1.83
C VAL A 44 1.46 5.70 1.30
N ARG A 45 2.16 6.43 2.18
CA ARG A 45 3.24 7.33 1.74
C ARG A 45 4.39 6.61 1.06
N GLY A 46 4.71 5.38 1.48
CA GLY A 46 5.72 4.54 0.86
C GLY A 46 5.35 4.21 -0.59
N GLU A 47 4.11 3.77 -0.80
CA GLU A 47 3.57 3.52 -2.14
C GLU A 47 3.57 4.79 -2.99
N GLU A 48 3.17 5.93 -2.43
CA GLU A 48 3.18 7.23 -3.13
C GLU A 48 4.59 7.67 -3.56
N ALA A 49 5.59 7.44 -2.71
CA ALA A 49 6.97 7.75 -3.01
C ALA A 49 7.50 6.87 -4.15
N VAL A 50 7.20 5.57 -4.14
CA VAL A 50 7.59 4.65 -5.23
C VAL A 50 6.86 5.02 -6.52
N ASP A 51 5.57 5.34 -6.44
CA ASP A 51 4.74 5.77 -7.56
C ASP A 51 5.29 7.00 -8.27
N TYR A 52 5.90 7.93 -7.53
CA TYR A 52 6.57 9.08 -8.11
C TYR A 52 7.70 8.65 -9.07
N PHE A 53 8.60 7.77 -8.63
CA PHE A 53 9.71 7.29 -9.45
C PHE A 53 9.25 6.41 -10.62
N LEU A 54 8.19 5.61 -10.42
CA LEU A 54 7.67 4.71 -11.45
C LEU A 54 6.99 5.44 -12.63
N LYS A 55 6.51 6.68 -12.45
CA LYS A 55 5.90 7.47 -13.52
C LYS A 55 6.89 7.81 -14.64
N ASP A 56 8.15 8.03 -14.27
CA ASP A 56 9.20 8.49 -15.19
C ASP A 56 9.98 7.32 -15.82
N LEU A 57 9.50 6.07 -15.66
CA LEU A 57 10.17 4.88 -16.17
C LEU A 57 9.61 4.47 -17.55
N PRO A 58 10.27 4.82 -18.68
CA PRO A 58 9.79 4.47 -20.01
C PRO A 58 10.04 2.99 -20.35
N GLY A 59 9.25 2.46 -21.28
CA GLY A 59 9.45 1.10 -21.81
C GLY A 59 8.91 -0.04 -20.94
N PHE A 60 8.33 0.26 -19.78
CA PHE A 60 7.70 -0.73 -18.91
C PHE A 60 6.18 -0.67 -18.93
N ILE A 61 5.57 -1.83 -18.84
CA ILE A 61 4.18 -2.03 -18.45
C ILE A 61 4.16 -2.18 -16.94
N LEU A 62 3.33 -1.38 -16.27
CA LEU A 62 3.17 -1.43 -14.82
C LEU A 62 1.79 -1.97 -14.47
N LEU A 63 1.79 -2.99 -13.61
CA LEU A 63 0.61 -3.59 -13.01
C LEU A 63 0.72 -3.48 -11.49
N LYS A 64 -0.24 -2.79 -10.87
CA LYS A 64 -0.27 -2.59 -9.41
C LYS A 64 -1.40 -3.39 -8.76
N ASP A 65 -1.22 -3.73 -7.49
CA ASP A 65 -2.17 -4.50 -6.68
C ASP A 65 -2.67 -5.76 -7.39
N ILE A 66 -1.79 -6.53 -8.03
CA ILE A 66 -2.21 -7.77 -8.69
C ILE A 66 -2.61 -8.76 -7.60
N ARG A 67 -3.90 -9.06 -7.52
CA ARG A 67 -4.42 -10.13 -6.68
C ARG A 67 -4.70 -11.33 -7.56
N HIS A 68 -3.91 -12.38 -7.41
CA HIS A 68 -4.03 -13.60 -8.19
C HIS A 68 -4.40 -14.78 -7.29
N SER A 69 -5.28 -15.66 -7.78
CA SER A 69 -5.64 -16.88 -7.06
C SER A 69 -4.70 -18.01 -7.44
N ASN A 70 -4.30 -18.83 -6.47
CA ASN A 70 -3.55 -20.06 -6.75
C ASN A 70 -4.45 -21.23 -7.18
N GLY A 71 -5.76 -21.02 -7.35
CA GLY A 71 -6.73 -22.05 -7.75
C GLY A 71 -7.17 -22.98 -6.62
N THR A 72 -6.56 -22.91 -5.43
CA THR A 72 -6.93 -23.69 -4.24
C THR A 72 -7.75 -22.90 -3.23
N GLY A 73 -8.17 -21.68 -3.60
CA GLY A 73 -8.91 -20.76 -2.74
C GLY A 73 -8.03 -19.70 -2.06
N ASP A 74 -6.71 -19.81 -2.15
CA ASP A 74 -5.82 -18.77 -1.64
C ASP A 74 -5.55 -17.70 -2.70
N PHE A 75 -5.12 -16.54 -2.22
CA PHE A 75 -4.75 -15.41 -3.04
C PHE A 75 -3.43 -14.85 -2.57
N TYR A 76 -2.59 -14.47 -3.52
CA TYR A 76 -1.40 -13.67 -3.27
C TYR A 76 -1.56 -12.31 -3.92
N GLN A 77 -0.89 -11.32 -3.33
CA GLN A 77 -0.83 -9.97 -3.82
C GLN A 77 0.60 -9.66 -4.25
N ILE A 78 0.73 -8.99 -5.39
CA ILE A 78 1.96 -8.36 -5.83
C ILE A 78 1.70 -6.85 -5.85
N ASP A 79 2.49 -6.10 -5.08
CA ASP A 79 2.35 -4.65 -4.97
C ASP A 79 2.56 -3.98 -6.33
N VAL A 80 3.70 -4.24 -6.97
CA VAL A 80 3.96 -3.79 -8.35
C VAL A 80 4.71 -4.87 -9.14
N LEU A 81 4.17 -5.19 -10.32
CA LEU A 81 4.87 -5.95 -11.36
C LEU A 81 5.22 -5.02 -12.51
N LEU A 82 6.52 -4.85 -12.75
CA LEU A 82 7.04 -4.17 -13.93
C LEU A 82 7.39 -5.22 -14.99
N MET A 83 6.95 -4.97 -16.21
CA MET A 83 7.16 -5.89 -17.32
C MET A 83 7.70 -5.16 -18.54
N CYS A 84 8.66 -5.77 -19.21
CA CYS A 84 9.08 -5.42 -20.56
C CYS A 84 9.22 -6.70 -21.40
N SER A 85 9.66 -6.59 -22.65
CA SER A 85 9.70 -7.74 -23.58
C SER A 85 10.64 -8.87 -23.16
N ASN A 86 11.62 -8.58 -22.31
CA ASN A 86 12.70 -9.51 -21.96
C ASN A 86 12.87 -9.71 -20.44
N PHE A 87 12.05 -9.07 -19.61
CA PHE A 87 12.22 -9.11 -18.16
C PHE A 87 10.95 -8.77 -17.37
N LEU A 88 10.84 -9.35 -16.17
CA LEU A 88 9.79 -9.14 -15.17
C LEU A 88 10.44 -8.79 -13.82
N LEU A 89 9.99 -7.70 -13.18
CA LEU A 89 10.42 -7.30 -11.84
C LEU A 89 9.22 -7.21 -10.91
N ILE A 90 9.30 -7.94 -9.79
CA ILE A 90 8.38 -7.80 -8.66
C ILE A 90 9.01 -6.80 -7.69
N LEU A 91 8.30 -5.72 -7.39
CA LEU A 91 8.66 -4.78 -6.33
C LEU A 91 7.70 -4.96 -5.16
N GLU A 92 8.26 -5.28 -4.00
CA GLU A 92 7.58 -5.28 -2.71
C GLU A 92 7.86 -3.94 -2.02
N ILE A 93 6.82 -3.19 -1.66
CA ILE A 93 6.98 -1.84 -1.12
C ILE A 93 6.86 -1.88 0.40
N LYS A 94 7.95 -1.62 1.11
CA LYS A 94 7.97 -1.55 2.57
C LYS A 94 8.43 -0.19 3.04
N ASN A 95 7.58 0.48 3.81
CA ASN A 95 7.95 1.70 4.54
C ASN A 95 8.01 1.39 6.04
N ILE A 96 9.23 1.21 6.55
CA ILE A 96 9.50 0.83 7.93
C ILE A 96 10.18 2.01 8.62
N SER A 97 9.62 2.46 9.75
CA SER A 97 10.25 3.46 10.62
C SER A 97 10.98 2.79 11.77
N GLY A 98 12.18 3.27 12.09
CA GLY A 98 13.04 2.73 13.15
C GLY A 98 14.47 2.56 12.66
N THR A 99 15.40 2.36 13.59
CA THR A 99 16.79 1.96 13.30
C THR A 99 16.93 0.45 13.53
N ILE A 100 17.69 -0.21 12.66
CA ILE A 100 18.07 -1.63 12.79
C ILE A 100 19.00 -1.80 14.00
#